data_AF-A0A434MEM3-F1
#
_entry.id   AF-A0A434MEM3-F1
#
_cell.length_a   1.000
_cell.length_b   1.000
_cell.length_c   1.000
_cell.angle_alpha   90.00
_cell.angle_beta   90.00
_cell.angle_gamma   90.00
#
_symmetry.space_group_name_H-M   'P 1'
#
loop_
_entity.id
_entity.type
_entity.pdbx_description
1 polymer ?
#
loop_
_entity_poly.entity_id
_entity_poly.type
_entity_poly.pdbx_seq_one_letter_code
_entity_poly.pdbx_strand_id
1 'polypeptide(L)'
;MNSKRSYLDTLNAGRQRRPHTTLEQLNRSLETLEQRLERTREDMSERLDPRRPSAEPRYASARPYEDPRLAQPPKSPAPATFDQSYQAIARDIDRVRGQEDGVAVVGKIAGELRGLREELRHQMTAGLQREFEALRKDIERAFQA
;
A
#
# COMPACT_ATOMS: atom_id res chain seq x y z
N MET A 1 29.25 54.75 -9.24
CA MET A 1 28.09 54.12 -8.57
C MET A 1 27.95 52.67 -9.06
N ASN A 2 28.88 51.79 -8.67
CA ASN A 2 29.08 50.51 -9.35
C ASN A 2 28.43 49.34 -8.57
N SER A 3 27.42 48.75 -9.21
CA SER A 3 27.13 47.31 -9.28
C SER A 3 27.39 46.43 -8.07
N LYS A 4 26.81 46.74 -6.91
CA LYS A 4 26.61 45.74 -5.84
C LYS A 4 25.35 44.91 -6.07
N ARG A 5 25.14 44.41 -7.29
CA ARG A 5 24.17 43.33 -7.51
C ARG A 5 24.64 42.17 -6.65
N SER A 6 23.80 41.84 -5.67
CA SER A 6 24.09 40.96 -4.55
C SER A 6 24.85 39.71 -5.01
N TYR A 7 25.99 39.42 -4.38
CA TYR A 7 26.78 38.20 -4.61
C TYR A 7 25.93 36.93 -4.44
N LEU A 8 24.85 37.03 -3.66
CA LEU A 8 23.83 35.98 -3.49
C LEU A 8 22.94 35.81 -4.73
N ASP A 9 22.70 36.87 -5.48
CA ASP A 9 21.89 36.82 -6.72
C ASP A 9 22.65 36.06 -7.81
N THR A 10 23.97 36.25 -7.91
CA THR A 10 24.84 35.49 -8.83
C THR A 10 25.03 34.03 -8.42
N LEU A 11 25.07 33.73 -7.12
CA LEU A 11 25.19 32.34 -6.62
C LEU A 11 23.89 31.54 -6.81
N ASN A 12 22.75 32.21 -6.79
CA ASN A 12 21.45 31.57 -7.00
C ASN A 12 21.05 31.50 -8.50
N ALA A 13 21.66 32.32 -9.36
CA ALA A 13 21.35 32.39 -10.80
C ALA A 13 21.62 31.08 -11.59
N GLY A 14 22.37 30.13 -11.03
CA GLY A 14 22.66 28.83 -11.66
C GLY A 14 22.06 27.61 -10.94
N ARG A 15 21.53 27.79 -9.73
CA ARG A 15 20.82 26.72 -9.02
C ARG A 15 19.39 26.70 -9.53
N GLN A 16 19.12 25.77 -10.44
CA GLN A 16 17.76 25.29 -10.70
C GLN A 16 17.16 24.86 -9.35
N ARG A 17 16.45 25.76 -8.66
CA ARG A 17 15.54 25.38 -7.58
C ARG A 17 14.63 24.37 -8.25
N ARG A 18 14.74 23.09 -7.88
CA ARG A 18 13.86 22.05 -8.41
C ARG A 18 12.45 22.62 -8.33
N PRO A 19 11.72 22.67 -9.46
CA PRO A 19 10.45 23.37 -9.50
C PRO A 19 9.59 22.77 -8.39
N HIS A 20 8.76 23.61 -7.79
CA HIS A 20 7.87 23.34 -6.66
C HIS A 20 6.89 22.15 -6.86
N THR A 21 7.09 21.33 -7.88
CA THR A 21 6.28 20.20 -8.27
C THR A 21 6.45 19.00 -7.36
N THR A 22 7.63 18.71 -6.78
CA THR A 22 7.79 17.43 -6.07
C THR A 22 6.97 17.37 -4.79
N LEU A 23 6.91 18.43 -3.99
CA LEU A 23 6.19 18.40 -2.71
C LEU A 23 4.67 18.50 -2.91
N GLU A 24 4.22 19.34 -3.84
CA GLU A 24 2.80 19.44 -4.19
C GLU A 24 2.29 18.19 -4.92
N GLN A 25 3.14 17.52 -5.71
CA GLN A 25 2.83 16.24 -6.35
C GLN A 25 2.79 15.11 -5.32
N LEU A 26 3.70 15.12 -4.33
CA LEU A 26 3.65 14.17 -3.21
C LEU A 26 2.37 14.37 -2.38
N ASN A 27 2.00 15.60 -2.06
CA ASN A 27 0.74 15.89 -1.35
C ASN A 27 -0.48 15.43 -2.14
N ARG A 28 -0.56 15.74 -3.45
CA ARG A 28 -1.65 15.24 -4.32
C ARG A 28 -1.68 13.71 -4.40
N SER A 29 -0.51 13.08 -4.45
CA SER A 29 -0.42 11.62 -4.47
C SER A 29 -0.87 11.00 -3.14
N LEU A 30 -0.56 11.63 -2.00
CA LEU A 30 -1.01 11.18 -0.68
C LEU A 30 -2.52 11.31 -0.55
N GLU A 31 -3.08 12.47 -0.91
CA GLU A 31 -4.52 12.72 -0.89
C GLU A 31 -5.29 11.73 -1.77
N THR A 32 -4.79 11.43 -2.98
CA THR A 32 -5.38 10.42 -3.87
C THR A 32 -5.37 9.02 -3.25
N LEU A 33 -4.30 8.70 -2.51
CA LEU A 33 -4.12 7.39 -1.89
C LEU A 33 -5.01 7.23 -0.66
N GLU A 34 -5.19 8.29 0.13
CA GLU A 34 -6.14 8.34 1.25
C GLU A 34 -7.58 8.15 0.79
N GLN A 35 -8.02 8.88 -0.24
CA GLN A 35 -9.38 8.72 -0.81
C GLN A 35 -9.62 7.29 -1.32
N ARG A 36 -8.60 6.65 -1.91
CA ARG A 36 -8.72 5.28 -2.39
C ARG A 36 -8.83 4.28 -1.23
N LEU A 37 -8.06 4.47 -0.16
CA LEU A 37 -8.12 3.63 1.04
C LEU A 37 -9.46 3.79 1.76
N GLU A 38 -9.99 5.01 1.84
CA GLU A 38 -11.29 5.30 2.45
C GLU A 38 -12.42 4.60 1.69
N ARG A 39 -12.49 4.74 0.36
CA ARG A 39 -13.46 3.99 -0.47
C ARG A 39 -13.33 2.47 -0.34
N THR A 40 -12.09 1.96 -0.34
CA THR A 40 -11.84 0.51 -0.19
C THR A 40 -12.32 0.01 1.17
N ARG A 41 -12.19 0.82 2.22
CA ARG A 41 -12.65 0.51 3.58
C ARG A 41 -14.18 0.57 3.67
N GLU A 42 -14.81 1.55 3.04
CA GLU A 42 -16.28 1.67 2.95
C GLU A 42 -16.87 0.47 2.20
N ASP A 43 -16.34 0.10 1.03
CA ASP A 43 -16.79 -1.07 0.25
C ASP A 43 -16.67 -2.39 1.03
N MET A 44 -15.59 -2.54 1.81
CA MET A 44 -15.39 -3.72 2.66
C MET A 44 -16.34 -3.73 3.86
N SER A 45 -16.70 -2.55 4.36
CA SER A 45 -17.63 -2.38 5.48
C SER A 45 -19.08 -2.63 5.02
N GLU A 46 -19.46 -2.19 3.80
CA GLU A 46 -20.76 -2.50 3.19
C GLU A 46 -20.93 -4.00 2.88
N ARG A 47 -19.85 -4.71 2.51
CA ARG A 47 -19.89 -6.17 2.32
C ARG A 47 -19.99 -6.97 3.62
N LEU A 48 -19.52 -6.41 4.73
CA LEU A 48 -19.51 -7.07 6.04
C LEU A 48 -20.78 -6.77 6.85
N ASP A 49 -21.67 -5.89 6.37
CA ASP A 49 -22.90 -5.55 7.07
C ASP A 49 -23.86 -6.76 7.13
N PRO A 50 -24.10 -7.37 8.32
CA PRO A 50 -24.94 -8.56 8.46
C PRO A 50 -26.43 -8.29 8.25
N ARG A 51 -26.82 -7.01 8.04
CA ARG A 51 -28.22 -6.56 7.94
C ARG A 51 -28.82 -6.66 6.54
N ARG A 52 -28.05 -7.01 5.49
CA ARG A 52 -28.62 -7.35 4.18
C ARG A 52 -28.71 -8.87 4.02
N PRO A 53 -29.91 -9.46 3.97
CA PRO A 53 -30.03 -10.84 3.52
C PRO A 53 -29.57 -10.89 2.06
N SER A 54 -28.53 -11.69 1.80
CA SER A 54 -28.18 -12.14 0.47
C SER A 54 -29.47 -12.53 -0.25
N ALA A 55 -29.77 -11.89 -1.38
CA ALA A 55 -30.90 -12.26 -2.21
C ALA A 55 -30.62 -13.67 -2.77
N GLU A 56 -31.04 -14.69 -2.02
CA GLU A 56 -31.11 -16.07 -2.47
C GLU A 56 -31.98 -16.11 -3.74
N PRO A 57 -31.51 -16.69 -4.85
CA PRO A 57 -32.37 -17.01 -5.98
C PRO A 57 -33.36 -18.08 -5.52
N ARG A 58 -34.60 -17.66 -5.25
CA ARG A 58 -35.72 -18.57 -4.98
C ARG A 58 -35.88 -19.50 -6.17
N TYR A 59 -35.50 -20.77 -6.00
CA TYR A 59 -35.90 -21.85 -6.89
C TYR A 59 -37.44 -21.94 -6.88
N ALA A 60 -38.06 -21.34 -7.87
CA ALA A 60 -39.47 -21.48 -8.15
C ALA A 60 -39.68 -22.67 -9.09
N SER A 61 -40.04 -23.83 -8.56
CA SER A 61 -40.86 -24.80 -9.29
C SER A 61 -41.44 -25.85 -8.34
N ALA A 62 -42.54 -25.49 -7.68
CA ALA A 62 -43.51 -26.48 -7.22
C ALA A 62 -44.28 -27.01 -8.45
N ARG A 63 -44.22 -28.31 -8.70
CA ARG A 63 -45.30 -29.06 -9.36
C ARG A 63 -45.45 -30.43 -8.70
N PRO A 64 -46.62 -30.76 -8.13
CA PRO A 64 -46.95 -32.09 -7.65
C PRO A 64 -47.69 -32.87 -8.75
N TYR A 65 -47.19 -34.05 -9.11
CA TYR A 65 -48.06 -35.10 -9.63
C TYR A 65 -47.38 -36.46 -9.44
N GLU A 66 -48.03 -37.31 -8.66
CA GLU A 66 -47.68 -38.73 -8.50
C GLU A 66 -48.03 -39.51 -9.78
N ASP A 67 -47.17 -40.47 -10.16
CA ASP A 67 -47.65 -41.80 -10.59
C ASP A 67 -46.48 -42.82 -10.42
N PRO A 68 -46.69 -44.02 -9.86
CA PRO A 68 -45.63 -44.92 -9.43
C PRO A 68 -45.42 -46.04 -10.45
N ARG A 69 -44.19 -46.24 -10.94
CA ARG A 69 -43.79 -47.55 -11.48
C ARG A 69 -42.30 -47.71 -11.77
N LEU A 70 -41.80 -48.83 -11.26
CA LEU A 70 -40.60 -49.59 -11.63
C LEU A 70 -39.30 -49.15 -10.96
N ALA A 71 -38.94 -49.93 -9.94
CA ALA A 71 -37.65 -49.94 -9.26
C ALA A 71 -36.50 -50.03 -10.27
N GLN A 72 -35.84 -48.90 -10.50
CA GLN A 72 -34.47 -48.86 -10.99
C GLN A 72 -33.54 -49.04 -9.79
N PRO A 73 -32.44 -49.83 -9.90
CA PRO A 73 -31.43 -49.85 -8.85
C PRO A 73 -30.89 -48.43 -8.66
N PRO A 74 -30.71 -47.94 -7.42
CA PRO A 74 -30.21 -46.59 -7.19
C PRO A 74 -28.80 -46.49 -7.79
N LYS A 75 -28.64 -45.73 -8.87
CA LYS A 75 -27.33 -45.20 -9.24
C LYS A 75 -26.88 -44.35 -8.07
N SER A 76 -25.87 -44.83 -7.35
CA SER A 76 -25.19 -44.13 -6.28
C SER A 76 -25.01 -42.66 -6.67
N PRO A 77 -25.44 -41.68 -5.86
CA PRO A 77 -25.08 -40.30 -6.11
C PRO A 77 -23.55 -40.21 -6.03
N ALA A 78 -22.93 -39.86 -7.15
CA ALA A 78 -21.50 -39.64 -7.27
C ALA A 78 -20.99 -38.65 -6.18
N PRO A 79 -19.71 -38.71 -5.78
CA PRO A 79 -19.12 -37.90 -4.70
C PRO A 79 -18.93 -36.41 -5.05
N ALA A 80 -19.80 -35.83 -5.89
CA ALA A 80 -19.68 -34.48 -6.41
C ALA A 80 -19.76 -33.39 -5.33
N THR A 81 -20.42 -33.65 -4.20
CA THR A 81 -20.50 -32.70 -3.08
C THR A 81 -19.17 -32.61 -2.33
N PHE A 82 -18.51 -33.74 -2.08
CA PHE A 82 -17.20 -33.78 -1.43
C PHE A 82 -16.13 -33.14 -2.32
N ASP A 83 -16.12 -33.44 -3.62
CA ASP A 83 -15.19 -32.80 -4.57
C ASP A 83 -15.37 -31.27 -4.63
N GLN A 84 -16.61 -30.77 -4.58
CA GLN A 84 -16.88 -29.33 -4.49
C GLN A 84 -16.36 -28.72 -3.19
N SER A 85 -16.52 -29.41 -2.06
CA SER A 85 -15.97 -28.97 -0.77
C SER A 85 -14.44 -28.94 -0.78
N TYR A 86 -13.78 -29.97 -1.33
CA TYR A 86 -12.33 -29.99 -1.47
C TYR A 86 -11.82 -28.90 -2.40
N GLN A 87 -12.53 -28.61 -3.50
CA GLN A 87 -12.19 -27.52 -4.41
C GLN A 87 -12.37 -26.14 -3.75
N ALA A 88 -13.40 -25.96 -2.93
CA ALA A 88 -13.61 -24.74 -2.17
C ALA A 88 -12.47 -24.51 -1.16
N ILE A 89 -12.08 -25.56 -0.43
CA ILE A 89 -10.97 -25.52 0.54
C ILE A 89 -9.63 -25.27 -0.16
N ALA A 90 -9.35 -25.92 -1.29
CA ALA A 90 -8.13 -25.69 -2.06
C ALA A 90 -7.99 -24.22 -2.53
N ARG A 91 -9.09 -23.63 -3.03
CA ARG A 91 -9.11 -22.22 -3.44
C ARG A 91 -8.94 -21.25 -2.28
N ASP A 92 -9.36 -21.62 -1.08
CA ASP A 92 -9.19 -20.82 0.12
C ASP A 92 -7.73 -20.86 0.61
N ILE A 93 -7.11 -22.05 0.60
CA ILE A 93 -5.69 -22.24 0.91
C ILE A 93 -4.81 -21.43 -0.04
N ASP A 94 -5.09 -21.46 -1.35
CA ASP A 94 -4.34 -20.67 -2.33
C ASP A 94 -4.50 -19.16 -2.10
N ARG A 95 -5.68 -18.71 -1.65
CA ARG A 95 -5.95 -17.31 -1.31
C ARG A 95 -5.19 -16.87 -0.05
N VAL A 96 -5.23 -17.67 1.01
CA VAL A 96 -4.53 -17.40 2.27
C VAL A 96 -3.03 -17.34 2.02
N ARG A 97 -2.47 -18.28 1.25
CA ARG A 97 -1.04 -18.32 0.93
C ARG A 97 -0.60 -17.10 0.11
N GLY A 98 -1.40 -16.67 -0.88
CA GLY A 98 -1.12 -15.43 -1.64
C GLY A 98 -1.19 -14.16 -0.78
N GLN A 99 -1.99 -14.16 0.29
CA GLN A 99 -2.06 -13.05 1.25
C GLN A 99 -0.84 -13.03 2.18
N GLU A 100 -0.38 -14.19 2.65
CA GLU A 100 0.84 -14.33 3.44
C GLU A 100 2.08 -13.84 2.68
N ASP A 101 2.19 -14.19 1.40
CA ASP A 101 3.26 -13.72 0.52
C ASP A 101 3.25 -12.18 0.38
N GLY A 102 2.07 -11.56 0.32
CA GLY A 102 1.93 -10.11 0.29
C GLY A 102 2.42 -9.43 1.59
N VAL A 103 2.08 -9.97 2.75
CA VAL A 103 2.51 -9.44 4.05
C VAL A 103 4.03 -9.61 4.25
N ALA A 104 4.60 -10.74 3.78
CA ALA A 104 6.04 -10.97 3.84
C ALA A 104 6.83 -9.95 3.00
N VAL A 105 6.33 -9.58 1.81
CA VAL A 105 6.96 -8.55 0.97
C VAL A 105 6.87 -7.16 1.61
N VAL A 106 5.71 -6.79 2.18
CA VAL A 106 5.53 -5.53 2.91
C VAL A 106 6.49 -5.43 4.10
N GLY A 107 6.68 -6.53 4.84
CA GLY A 107 7.63 -6.60 5.95
C GLY A 107 9.09 -6.35 5.51
N LYS A 108 9.51 -6.90 4.37
CA LYS A 108 10.84 -6.65 3.79
C LYS A 108 11.02 -5.18 3.41
N ILE A 109 10.04 -4.60 2.71
CA ILE A 109 10.06 -3.18 2.31
C ILE A 109 10.13 -2.27 3.54
N ALA A 110 9.36 -2.57 4.60
CA ALA A 110 9.40 -1.81 5.84
C ALA A 110 10.78 -1.89 6.53
N GLY A 111 11.44 -3.05 6.48
CA GLY A 111 12.81 -3.24 6.95
C GLY A 111 13.83 -2.41 6.17
N GLU A 112 13.76 -2.44 4.84
CA GLU A 112 14.63 -1.67 3.95
C GLU A 112 14.45 -0.16 4.14
N LEU A 113 13.20 0.32 4.23
CA LEU A 113 12.89 1.73 4.51
C LEU A 113 13.45 2.19 5.86
N ARG A 114 13.43 1.32 6.88
CA ARG A 114 14.05 1.61 8.17
C ARG A 114 15.57 1.71 8.03
N GLY A 115 16.20 0.80 7.30
CA GLY A 115 17.64 0.84 7.04
C GLY A 115 18.08 2.12 6.33
N LEU A 116 17.40 2.47 5.22
CA LEU A 116 17.67 3.70 4.46
C LEU A 116 17.49 4.97 5.29
N ARG A 117 16.46 5.00 6.16
CA ARG A 117 16.23 6.14 7.06
C ARG A 117 17.34 6.29 8.08
N GLU A 118 17.80 5.18 8.64
CA GLU A 118 18.88 5.19 9.62
C GLU A 118 20.20 5.62 8.98
N GLU A 119 20.50 5.12 7.78
CA GLU A 119 21.69 5.53 7.02
C GLU A 119 21.65 7.03 6.67
N LEU A 120 20.52 7.53 6.17
CA LEU A 120 20.35 8.95 5.87
C LEU A 120 20.51 9.81 7.13
N ARG A 121 19.95 9.38 8.27
CA ARG A 121 20.14 10.06 9.56
C ARG A 121 21.61 10.10 9.97
N HIS A 122 22.33 8.99 9.83
CA HIS A 122 23.76 8.91 10.14
C HIS A 122 24.58 9.84 9.24
N GLN A 123 24.35 9.78 7.92
CA GLN A 123 25.04 10.62 6.94
C GLN A 123 24.77 12.11 7.18
N MET A 124 23.52 12.50 7.42
CA MET A 124 23.17 13.89 7.71
C MET A 124 23.80 14.37 9.02
N THR A 125 23.75 13.56 10.09
CA THR A 125 24.31 13.96 11.38
C THR A 125 25.83 14.12 11.30
N ALA A 126 26.53 13.16 10.69
CA ALA A 126 27.97 13.22 10.52
C ALA A 126 28.40 14.34 9.55
N GLY A 127 27.63 14.56 8.47
CA GLY A 127 27.86 15.65 7.53
C GLY A 127 27.73 17.01 8.19
N LEU A 128 26.61 17.26 8.89
CA LEU A 128 26.38 18.51 9.62
C LEU A 128 27.46 18.76 10.67
N GLN A 129 27.86 17.74 11.45
CA GLN A 129 28.92 17.90 12.45
C GLN A 129 30.23 18.37 11.82
N ARG A 130 30.63 17.78 10.68
CA ARG A 130 31.84 18.19 9.97
C ARG A 130 31.73 19.61 9.42
N GLU A 131 30.58 19.97 8.86
CA GLU A 131 30.34 21.32 8.35
C GLU A 131 30.33 22.36 9.48
N PHE A 132 29.72 22.06 10.63
CA PHE A 132 29.77 22.93 11.82
C PHE A 132 31.19 23.07 12.35
N GLU A 133 31.99 21.99 12.35
CA GLU A 133 33.38 22.05 12.79
C GLU A 133 34.25 22.87 11.84
N ALA A 134 34.05 22.72 10.52
CA ALA A 134 34.71 23.55 9.52
C ALA A 134 34.34 25.02 9.68
N LEU A 135 33.04 25.33 9.81
CA LEU A 135 32.55 26.68 10.05
C LEU A 135 33.13 27.28 11.33
N ARG A 136 33.23 26.49 12.41
CA ARG A 136 33.82 26.93 13.67
C ARG A 136 35.29 27.32 13.48
N LYS A 137 36.08 26.49 12.78
CA LYS A 137 37.49 26.79 12.49
C LYS A 137 37.64 28.05 11.64
N ASP A 138 36.75 28.24 10.66
CA ASP A 138 36.74 29.43 9.82
C ASP A 138 36.43 30.70 10.63
N ILE A 139 35.47 30.63 11.57
CA ILE A 139 35.17 31.73 12.50
C ILE A 139 36.38 32.03 13.40
N GLU A 140 36.97 31.01 14.03
CA GLU A 140 38.15 31.16 14.89
C GLU A 140 39.32 31.82 14.13
N ARG A 141 39.54 31.42 12.87
CA ARG A 141 40.56 32.03 11.99
C ARG A 141 40.24 33.48 11.65
N ALA A 142 38.98 33.81 11.37
CA ALA A 142 38.55 35.18 11.07
C ALA A 142 38.70 36.13 12.27
N PHE A 143 38.60 35.61 13.50
CA PHE A 143 38.80 36.39 14.72
C PHE A 143 40.27 36.53 15.16
N GLN A 144 41.17 35.68 14.67
CA GLN A 144 42.61 35.75 14.98
C GLN A 144 43.41 36.59 13.97
N ALA A 145 42.79 37.02 12.86
CA ALA A 145 43.36 37.94 11.87
C ALA A 145 43.03 39.40 12.20
#